data_AF-A0A1G3GAD9-F1
#
_entry.id   AF-A0A1G3GAD9-F1
#
_cell.length_a   1.000
_cell.length_b   1.000
_cell.length_c   1.000
_cell.angle_alpha   90.00
_cell.angle_beta   90.00
_cell.angle_gamma   90.00
#
_symmetry.space_group_name_H-M   'P 1'
#
loop_
_entity.id
_entity.type
_entity.pdbx_description
1 polymer ?
#
loop_
_entity_poly.entity_id
_entity_poly.type
_entity_poly.pdbx_seq_one_letter_code
_entity_poly.pdbx_strand_id
1 'polypeptide(L)' 'MSMMAHPMHLHGHAFQVVSTGGARFAGAVRDTVHVPPMGMVTVAVDAGEAARWMLHCHHMPHLSTGMMTEFAVSA' A
#
# COMPACT_ATOMS: atom_id res chain seq x y z
N MET A 1 8.68 11.16 -4.85
CA MET A 1 9.64 10.55 -3.90
C MET A 1 9.70 11.42 -2.65
N SER A 2 9.73 10.83 -1.45
CA SER A 2 9.70 11.54 -0.15
C SER A 2 10.86 11.07 0.74
N MET A 3 11.38 11.97 1.58
CA MET A 3 12.41 11.66 2.60
C MET A 3 11.84 11.03 3.88
N MET A 4 10.51 10.93 3.99
CA MET A 4 9.84 10.26 5.11
C MET A 4 9.40 8.86 4.70
N ALA A 5 9.34 7.97 5.68
CA ALA A 5 8.70 6.68 5.49
C ALA A 5 7.17 6.80 5.59
N HIS A 6 6.47 5.97 4.81
CA HIS A 6 5.01 5.95 4.77
C HIS A 6 4.50 4.52 4.92
N PRO A 7 3.84 4.17 6.04
CA PRO A 7 3.13 2.90 6.14
C PRO A 7 1.88 2.95 5.26
N MET A 8 1.91 2.36 4.08
CA MET A 8 0.78 2.38 3.13
C MET A 8 -0.16 1.21 3.41
N HIS A 9 -1.45 1.48 3.61
CA HIS A 9 -2.51 0.53 3.94
C HIS A 9 -3.59 0.51 2.86
N LEU A 10 -4.06 -0.69 2.48
CA LEU A 10 -5.14 -0.90 1.54
C LEU A 10 -6.32 -1.61 2.22
N HIS A 11 -7.51 -1.00 2.16
CA HIS A 11 -8.73 -1.57 2.72
C HIS A 11 -9.21 -2.77 1.91
N GLY A 12 -9.89 -3.71 2.57
CA GLY A 12 -10.56 -4.84 1.92
C GLY A 12 -9.64 -5.94 1.36
N HIS A 13 -8.32 -5.75 1.43
CA HIS A 13 -7.35 -6.63 0.79
C HIS A 13 -6.20 -6.96 1.73
N ALA A 14 -5.74 -8.20 1.67
CA ALA A 14 -4.37 -8.53 1.99
C ALA A 14 -3.57 -8.63 0.68
N PHE A 15 -2.31 -8.23 0.72
CA PHE A 15 -1.41 -8.26 -0.44
C PHE A 15 -0.08 -8.90 -0.07
N GLN A 16 0.57 -9.52 -1.05
CA GLN A 16 1.92 -10.05 -0.85
C GLN A 16 2.96 -8.97 -1.19
N VAL A 17 3.93 -8.76 -0.30
CA VAL A 17 5.12 -7.97 -0.65
C VAL A 17 6.02 -8.81 -1.55
N VAL A 18 6.23 -8.38 -2.80
CA VAL A 18 6.99 -9.16 -3.80
C VAL A 18 8.35 -8.55 -4.14
N SER A 19 8.58 -7.28 -3.81
CA SER A 19 9.89 -6.64 -3.99
C SER A 19 10.07 -5.45 -3.04
N THR A 20 11.31 -5.23 -2.59
CA THR A 20 11.72 -4.04 -1.83
C THR A 20 13.06 -3.56 -2.37
N GLY A 21 13.16 -2.28 -2.75
CA GLY A 21 14.40 -1.73 -3.31
C GLY A 21 14.85 -2.42 -4.61
N GLY A 22 13.91 -3.01 -5.36
CA GLY A 22 14.19 -3.74 -6.61
C GLY A 22 14.54 -5.22 -6.45
N ALA A 23 14.82 -5.69 -5.23
CA ALA A 23 15.08 -7.11 -4.98
C ALA A 23 13.78 -7.89 -4.82
N ARG A 24 13.55 -8.90 -5.66
CA ARG A 24 12.35 -9.75 -5.65
C ARG A 24 12.47 -10.87 -4.62
N PHE A 25 11.41 -11.13 -3.86
CA PHE A 25 11.32 -12.23 -2.88
C PHE A 25 9.85 -12.59 -2.61
N ALA A 26 9.62 -13.74 -1.97
CA ALA A 26 8.30 -14.14 -1.48
C ALA A 26 8.07 -13.56 -0.07
N GLY A 27 7.64 -12.31 0.01
CA GLY A 27 7.41 -11.62 1.28
C GLY A 27 6.11 -12.02 1.96
N ALA A 28 5.91 -11.49 3.16
CA ALA A 28 4.70 -11.73 3.95
C ALA A 28 3.46 -11.10 3.30
N VAL A 29 2.33 -11.76 3.49
CA VAL A 29 0.99 -11.28 3.14
C VAL A 29 0.45 -10.40 4.27
N ARG A 30 0.02 -9.18 3.96
CA ARG A 30 -0.40 -8.14 4.92
C ARG A 30 -1.27 -7.10 4.23
N ASP A 31 -1.95 -6.25 5.01
CA ASP A 31 -2.74 -5.12 4.50
C ASP A 31 -1.99 -3.77 4.53
N THR A 32 -0.83 -3.72 5.20
CA THR A 32 -0.06 -2.49 5.42
C THR A 32 1.43 -2.74 5.25
N VAL A 33 2.12 -1.89 4.49
CA VAL A 33 3.57 -2.01 4.28
C VAL A 33 4.30 -0.68 4.45
N HIS A 34 5.43 -0.74 5.12
CA HIS A 34 6.33 0.40 5.28
C HIS A 34 7.07 0.67 3.97
N VAL A 35 6.79 1.80 3.32
CA VAL A 35 7.56 2.31 2.18
C VAL A 35 8.71 3.17 2.72
N PRO A 36 9.98 2.78 2.53
CA PRO A 36 11.11 3.52 3.09
C PRO A 36 11.34 4.85 2.36
N PRO A 37 12.04 5.81 3.01
CA PRO A 37 12.46 7.07 2.37
C PRO A 37 13.15 6.82 1.04
N MET A 38 12.77 7.58 0.02
CA MET A 38 13.33 7.50 -1.34
C MET A 38 13.29 6.09 -1.96
N GLY A 39 12.49 5.18 -1.39
CA GLY A 39 12.43 3.79 -1.79
C GLY A 39 11.10 3.40 -2.45
N MET A 40 11.05 2.14 -2.85
CA MET A 40 9.89 1.54 -3.49
C MET A 40 9.67 0.13 -2.94
N VAL A 41 8.40 -0.22 -2.81
CA VAL A 41 7.93 -1.57 -2.50
C VAL A 41 6.95 -1.97 -3.61
N THR A 42 7.06 -3.19 -4.12
CA THR A 42 6.08 -3.77 -5.04
C THR A 42 5.24 -4.79 -4.28
N VAL A 43 3.92 -4.70 -4.47
CA VAL A 43 2.96 -5.63 -3.89
C VAL A 43 2.16 -6.33 -4.99
N ALA A 44 1.75 -7.57 -4.73
CA ALA A 44 0.78 -8.29 -5.54
C ALA A 44 -0.55 -8.32 -4.79
N VAL A 45 -1.63 -7.90 -5.47
CA VAL A 45 -2.96 -7.74 -4.91
C VAL A 45 -3.93 -8.54 -5.79
N ASP A 46 -4.74 -9.40 -5.18
CA ASP A 46 -5.91 -9.96 -5.84
C ASP A 46 -7.04 -8.94 -5.72
N ALA A 47 -7.60 -8.45 -6.83
CA ALA A 47 -8.49 -7.29 -6.84
C ALA A 47 -9.84 -7.48 -6.10
N GLY A 48 -10.23 -8.72 -5.81
CA GLY A 48 -11.40 -9.00 -4.97
C GLY A 48 -12.72 -8.43 -5.50
N GLU A 49 -13.56 -7.96 -4.57
CA GLU A 49 -14.92 -7.50 -4.83
C GLU A 49 -14.97 -6.13 -5.53
N ALA A 50 -15.95 -5.97 -6.44
CA ALA A 50 -16.20 -4.72 -7.14
C ALA A 50 -16.76 -3.65 -6.19
N ALA A 51 -15.86 -2.78 -5.70
CA ALA A 51 -16.17 -1.66 -4.82
C ALA A 51 -15.05 -0.60 -4.87
N ARG A 52 -15.23 0.49 -4.12
CA ARG A 52 -14.21 1.52 -3.91
C ARG A 52 -13.57 1.31 -2.54
N TRP A 53 -12.27 1.09 -2.53
CA TRP A 53 -11.49 0.79 -1.33
C TRP A 53 -10.52 1.93 -1.04
N MET A 54 -10.30 2.27 0.22
CA MET A 54 -9.31 3.30 0.55
C MET A 54 -7.88 2.75 0.48
N LEU A 55 -7.00 3.52 -0.14
CA LEU A 55 -5.54 3.37 -0.07
C LEU A 55 -4.97 4.62 0.59
N HIS A 56 -4.31 4.48 1.73
CA HIS A 56 -3.81 5.64 2.45
C HIS A 56 -2.56 5.36 3.27
N CYS A 57 -1.89 6.43 3.68
CA CYS A 57 -0.85 6.35 4.69
C CYS A 57 -1.50 6.10 6.06
N HIS A 58 -1.00 5.13 6.81
CA HIS A 58 -1.46 4.75 8.15
C HIS A 58 -0.75 5.55 9.25
N HIS A 59 -0.02 6.61 8.87
CA HIS A 59 0.43 7.66 9.77
C HIS A 59 -0.70 8.70 9.90
N MET A 60 -1.39 8.73 11.04
CA MET A 60 -2.64 9.50 11.23
C MET A 60 -2.56 10.97 10.80
N PRO A 61 -1.52 11.75 11.19
CA PRO A 61 -1.33 13.09 10.64
C PRO A 61 -1.33 13.18 9.11
N HIS A 62 -0.69 12.23 8.40
CA HIS A 62 -0.66 12.23 6.93
C HIS A 62 -2.04 11.88 6.35
N LEU A 63 -2.74 10.88 6.92
CA LEU A 63 -4.12 10.58 6.53
C LEU A 63 -5.02 11.82 6.70
N SER A 64 -4.99 12.44 7.87
CA SER A 64 -5.84 13.59 8.20
C SER A 64 -5.56 14.83 7.36
N THR A 65 -4.36 14.93 6.78
CA THR A 65 -3.96 16.02 5.88
C THR A 65 -4.04 15.65 4.39
N GLY A 66 -4.62 14.49 4.07
CA GLY A 66 -5.04 14.13 2.71
C GLY A 66 -4.18 13.09 1.99
N MET A 67 -3.26 12.39 2.66
CA MET A 67 -2.47 11.31 2.06
C MET A 67 -3.30 10.02 1.92
N MET A 68 -4.33 10.10 1.09
CA MET A 68 -5.28 9.04 0.78
C MET A 68 -5.75 9.13 -0.66
N THR A 69 -6.16 8.00 -1.22
CA THR A 69 -6.83 7.88 -2.50
C THR A 69 -7.73 6.64 -2.48
N GLU A 70 -8.35 6.35 -3.62
CA GLU A 70 -9.20 5.19 -3.80
C GLU A 70 -8.59 4.19 -4.78
N PHE A 71 -8.77 2.92 -4.45
CA PHE A 71 -8.59 1.77 -5.33
C PHE A 71 -9.98 1.28 -5.73
N ALA A 72 -10.39 1.54 -6.97
CA ALA A 72 -11.70 1.17 -7.49
C ALA A 72 -11.59 -0.12 -8.31
N VAL A 73 -12.42 -1.09 -7.97
CA VAL A 73 -12.57 -2.37 -8.67
C VAL A 73 -13.95 -2.38 -9.30
N SER A 74 -14.02 -2.62 -10.61
CA SER A 74 -15.25 -2.67 -11.39
C SER A 74 -15.38 -4.00 -12.11
N ALA A 75 -16.63 -4.42 -12.36
CA ALA A 75 -16.97 -5.62 -13.14
C ALA A 75 -16.89 -5.37 -14.65
#